data_AF-A0A2C9LIX1-F1
#
_entry.id   AF-A0A2C9LIX1-F1
#
_cell.length_a   1.000
_cell.length_b   1.000
_cell.length_c   1.000
_cell.angle_alpha   90.00
_cell.angle_beta   90.00
_cell.angle_gamma   90.00
#
_symmetry.space_group_name_H-M   'P 1'
#
loop_
_entity.id
_entity.type
_entity.pdbx_description
1 polymer ?
#
loop_
_entity_poly.entity_id
_entity_poly.type
_entity_poly.pdbx_seq_one_letter_code
_entity_poly.pdbx_strand_id
1 'polypeptide(L)'
;MSLTLSSCVFQRFDSNQDQQISRIEYNKEVDTHHANDPPTHTVLLRLFDALDYNNDSHLSQSDFDALFVAADANKNHLVNQAEFRTVFYDLTGILPVGK
;
A
#
# COMPACT_ATOMS: atom_id res chain seq x y z
N MET A 1 -11.44 -4.61 15.81
CA MET A 1 -10.16 -5.32 15.60
C MET A 1 -9.23 -4.31 14.97
N SER A 2 -8.30 -3.73 15.71
CA SER A 2 -7.30 -2.82 15.13
C SER A 2 -6.37 -3.68 14.28
N LEU A 3 -6.27 -3.39 12.98
CA LEU A 3 -5.24 -3.94 12.12
C LEU A 3 -3.91 -3.33 12.55
N THR A 4 -3.33 -3.79 13.66
CA THR A 4 -1.96 -3.41 14.00
C THR A 4 -1.08 -3.88 12.84
N LEU A 5 -0.47 -2.96 12.11
CA LEU A 5 0.51 -3.21 11.05
C LEU A 5 1.80 -3.87 11.56
N SER A 6 1.71 -4.75 12.56
CA SER A 6 2.79 -5.64 13.01
C SER A 6 2.95 -6.87 12.11
N SER A 7 2.52 -6.77 10.85
CA SER A 7 2.72 -7.88 9.91
C SER A 7 4.20 -7.94 9.51
N CYS A 8 4.74 -9.16 9.35
CA CYS A 8 6.10 -9.40 8.84
C CYS A 8 6.38 -8.62 7.53
N VAL A 9 5.32 -8.30 6.76
CA VAL A 9 5.42 -7.49 5.56
C VAL A 9 5.76 -6.04 5.90
N PHE A 10 5.10 -5.40 6.87
CA PHE A 10 5.40 -4.01 7.24
C PHE A 10 6.84 -3.86 7.74
N GLN A 11 7.27 -4.77 8.64
CA GLN A 11 8.62 -4.79 9.20
C GLN A 11 9.72 -5.02 8.15
N ARG A 12 9.38 -5.60 7.00
CA ARG A 12 10.34 -5.76 5.90
C ARG A 12 10.68 -4.43 5.25
N PHE A 13 9.71 -3.52 5.19
CA PHE A 13 9.90 -2.20 4.61
C PHE A 13 10.44 -1.20 5.66
N ASP A 14 9.91 -1.21 6.88
CA ASP A 14 10.35 -0.38 8.02
C ASP A 14 11.72 -0.84 8.55
N SER A 15 12.80 -0.37 7.91
CA SER A 15 14.17 -0.81 8.16
C SER A 15 14.78 -0.15 9.40
N ASN A 16 14.37 1.08 9.70
CA ASN A 16 14.85 1.84 10.85
C ASN A 16 13.97 1.63 12.11
N GLN A 17 12.86 0.90 11.99
CA GLN A 17 11.92 0.56 13.06
C GLN A 17 11.23 1.78 13.70
N ASP A 18 10.98 2.82 12.90
CA ASP A 18 10.30 4.04 13.34
C ASP A 18 8.77 3.98 13.20
N GLN A 19 8.23 2.81 12.84
CA GLN A 19 6.81 2.54 12.63
C GLN A 19 6.20 3.27 11.44
N GLN A 20 7.02 3.78 10.54
CA GLN A 20 6.63 4.39 9.28
C GLN A 20 7.48 3.81 8.16
N ILE A 21 6.92 3.73 6.96
CA ILE A 21 7.70 3.34 5.78
C ILE A 21 7.98 4.61 5.00
N SER A 22 9.21 5.12 5.09
CA SER A 22 9.62 6.26 4.28
C SER A 22 9.66 5.92 2.78
N ARG A 23 9.56 6.94 1.93
CA ARG A 23 9.75 6.77 0.47
C ARG A 23 11.07 6.07 0.12
N ILE A 24 12.13 6.35 0.87
CA ILE A 24 13.46 5.78 0.65
C ILE A 24 13.46 4.27 0.93
N GLU A 25 12.87 3.87 2.06
CA GLU A 25 12.73 2.46 2.43
C GLU A 25 11.88 1.70 1.44
N TYR A 26 10.76 2.28 1.03
CA TYR A 26 9.89 1.69 0.02
C TYR A 26 10.61 1.47 -1.32
N ASN A 27 11.25 2.51 -1.84
CA ASN A 27 11.97 2.42 -3.11
C ASN A 27 13.08 1.37 -3.06
N LYS A 28 13.79 1.25 -1.93
CA LYS A 28 14.84 0.24 -1.75
C LYS A 28 14.30 -1.19 -1.88
N GLU A 29 13.14 -1.49 -1.29
CA GLU A 29 12.52 -2.81 -1.43
C GLU A 29 12.04 -3.07 -2.87
N VAL A 30 11.43 -2.06 -3.51
CA VAL A 30 11.00 -2.16 -4.91
C VAL A 30 12.19 -2.40 -5.85
N ASP A 31 13.27 -1.65 -5.69
CA ASP A 31 14.50 -1.82 -6.46
C ASP A 31 15.12 -3.20 -6.24
N THR A 32 15.16 -3.67 -5.00
CA THR A 32 15.76 -4.97 -4.64
C THR A 32 15.02 -6.14 -5.30
N HIS A 33 13.69 -6.07 -5.42
CA HIS A 33 12.88 -7.19 -5.86
C HIS A 33 12.34 -7.09 -7.29
N HIS A 34 12.24 -5.88 -7.84
CA HIS A 34 11.56 -5.62 -9.10
C HIS A 34 12.37 -4.77 -10.09
N ALA A 35 13.64 -4.45 -9.83
CA ALA A 35 14.46 -3.70 -10.80
C ALA A 35 14.55 -4.35 -12.20
N ASN A 36 14.45 -5.68 -12.29
CA ASN A 36 14.48 -6.41 -13.56
C ASN A 36 13.11 -6.57 -14.23
N ASP A 37 12.05 -5.96 -13.68
CA ASP A 37 10.69 -5.95 -14.22
C ASP A 37 10.17 -4.51 -14.32
N PRO A 38 10.56 -3.74 -15.36
CA PRO A 38 10.28 -2.31 -15.45
C PRO A 38 8.79 -1.93 -15.38
N PRO A 39 7.85 -2.69 -15.99
CA PRO A 39 6.42 -2.46 -15.80
C PRO A 39 6.00 -2.54 -14.34
N THR A 40 6.33 -3.62 -13.65
CA THR A 40 5.97 -3.81 -12.23
C THR A 40 6.65 -2.77 -11.34
N HIS A 41 7.93 -2.48 -11.59
CA HIS A 41 8.69 -1.44 -10.89
C HIS A 41 8.00 -0.08 -10.95
N THR A 42 7.62 0.36 -12.14
CA THR A 42 6.93 1.65 -12.34
C THR A 42 5.59 1.70 -11.60
N VAL A 43 4.84 0.59 -11.61
CA VAL A 43 3.55 0.50 -10.92
C VAL A 43 3.72 0.56 -9.41
N LEU A 44 4.69 -0.15 -8.85
CA LEU A 44 4.97 -0.13 -7.41
C LEU A 44 5.40 1.26 -6.95
N LEU A 45 6.23 1.96 -7.72
CA LEU A 45 6.61 3.34 -7.37
C LEU A 45 5.41 4.29 -7.33
N ARG A 46 4.43 4.13 -8.23
CA ARG A 46 3.18 4.92 -8.23
C ARG A 46 2.23 4.50 -7.11
N LEU A 47 2.26 3.23 -6.72
CA LEU A 47 1.42 2.72 -5.63
C LEU A 47 1.76 3.42 -4.32
N PHE A 48 3.03 3.76 -4.07
CA PHE A 48 3.40 4.57 -2.92
C PHE A 48 2.62 5.89 -2.87
N ASP A 49 2.65 6.66 -3.97
CA ASP A 49 2.00 7.97 -4.05
C ASP A 49 0.48 7.87 -3.85
N ALA A 50 -0.11 6.72 -4.21
CA ALA A 50 -1.53 6.48 -4.03
C ALA A 50 -1.89 6.02 -2.60
N LEU A 51 -0.94 5.42 -1.88
CA LEU A 51 -1.11 5.00 -0.49
C LEU A 51 -0.83 6.12 0.51
N ASP A 52 0.06 7.06 0.18
CA ASP A 52 0.42 8.22 1.01
C ASP A 52 -0.73 9.24 1.04
N TYR A 53 -1.75 8.95 1.84
CA TYR A 53 -3.01 9.69 1.87
C TYR A 53 -2.82 11.12 2.38
N ASN A 54 -1.97 11.29 3.39
CA ASN A 54 -1.71 12.60 4.01
C ASN A 54 -0.58 13.40 3.30
N ASN A 55 0.10 12.81 2.30
CA ASN A 55 1.20 13.38 1.53
C ASN A 55 2.40 13.81 2.40
N ASP A 56 2.71 13.05 3.45
CA ASP A 56 3.86 13.32 4.33
C ASP A 56 5.13 12.54 3.93
N SER A 57 5.09 11.84 2.79
CA SER A 57 6.18 11.00 2.26
C SER A 57 6.50 9.76 3.12
N HIS A 58 5.59 9.36 4.00
CA HIS A 58 5.66 8.16 4.82
C HIS A 58 4.36 7.38 4.72
N LEU A 59 4.43 6.04 4.76
CA LEU A 59 3.25 5.20 4.94
C LEU A 59 3.16 4.80 6.41
N SER A 60 2.11 5.28 7.06
CA SER A 60 1.81 5.07 8.48
C SER A 60 0.51 4.30 8.66
N GLN A 61 0.20 3.89 9.89
CA GLN A 61 -1.09 3.27 10.22
C GLN A 61 -2.29 4.11 9.78
N SER A 62 -2.21 5.44 9.90
CA SER A 62 -3.29 6.33 9.49
C SER A 62 -3.58 6.27 7.99
N ASP A 63 -2.57 6.05 7.16
CA ASP A 63 -2.75 5.95 5.71
C ASP A 63 -3.48 4.65 5.34
N PHE A 64 -3.10 3.54 5.98
CA PHE A 64 -3.80 2.27 5.80
C PHE A 64 -5.22 2.28 6.37
N ASP A 65 -5.45 2.98 7.49
CA ASP A 65 -6.79 3.15 8.06
C ASP A 65 -7.67 4.00 7.13
N ALA A 66 -7.13 5.07 6.55
CA ALA A 66 -7.82 5.89 5.56
C ALA A 66 -8.19 5.08 4.30
N LEU A 67 -7.25 4.27 3.81
CA LEU A 67 -7.49 3.35 2.70
C LEU A 67 -8.58 2.33 3.02
N PHE A 68 -8.57 1.75 4.22
CA PHE A 68 -9.58 0.78 4.65
C PHE A 68 -10.97 1.42 4.66
N VAL A 69 -11.10 2.62 5.22
CA VAL A 69 -12.35 3.38 5.25
C VAL A 69 -12.84 3.71 3.83
N ALA A 70 -11.93 4.03 2.91
CA ALA A 70 -12.26 4.26 1.51
C ALA A 70 -12.71 2.98 0.78
N ALA A 71 -12.13 1.83 1.14
CA ALA A 71 -12.40 0.54 0.51
C ALA A 71 -13.67 -0.14 1.02
N ASP A 72 -14.00 0.00 2.31
CA ASP A 72 -15.19 -0.58 2.96
C ASP A 72 -16.49 0.15 2.54
N ALA A 73 -16.84 0.00 1.25
CA ALA A 73 -17.95 0.72 0.62
C ALA A 73 -19.31 0.38 1.24
N ASN A 74 -19.49 -0.87 1.68
CA ASN A 74 -20.72 -1.32 2.32
C ASN A 74 -20.73 -1.11 3.85
N LYS A 75 -19.64 -0.62 4.43
CA LYS A 75 -19.47 -0.30 5.87
C LYS A 75 -19.69 -1.49 6.78
N ASN A 76 -19.28 -2.68 6.35
CA ASN A 76 -19.39 -3.91 7.14
C ASN A 76 -18.11 -4.23 7.94
N HIS A 77 -17.14 -3.32 7.95
CA HIS A 77 -15.84 -3.48 8.59
C HIS A 77 -15.00 -4.63 8.00
N LEU A 78 -15.21 -4.95 6.73
CA LEU A 78 -14.40 -5.87 5.94
C LEU A 78 -14.22 -5.29 4.53
N VAL A 79 -13.09 -5.60 3.90
CA VAL A 79 -12.86 -5.29 2.49
C VAL A 79 -12.88 -6.59 1.72
N ASN A 80 -13.93 -6.80 0.93
CA ASN A 80 -14.04 -7.96 0.06
C ASN A 80 -13.25 -7.75 -1.26
N GLN A 81 -13.16 -8.79 -2.09
CA GLN A 81 -12.41 -8.72 -3.34
C GLN A 81 -12.90 -7.63 -4.31
N ALA A 82 -14.22 -7.40 -4.39
CA ALA A 82 -14.78 -6.37 -5.28
C ALA A 82 -14.48 -4.96 -4.78
N GLU A 83 -14.57 -4.75 -3.46
CA GLU A 83 -14.18 -3.50 -2.79
C GLU A 83 -12.69 -3.21 -3.00
N PHE A 84 -11.83 -4.20 -2.76
CA PHE A 84 -10.40 -4.10 -3.00
C PHE A 84 -10.08 -3.76 -4.48
N ARG A 85 -10.73 -4.44 -5.44
CA ARG A 85 -10.48 -4.20 -6.86
C ARG A 85 -10.89 -2.80 -7.29
N THR A 86 -12.00 -2.30 -6.75
CA THR A 86 -12.48 -0.94 -7.03
C THR A 86 -11.49 0.09 -6.51
N VAL A 87 -11.16 0.05 -5.22
CA VAL A 87 -10.23 1.03 -4.64
C VAL A 87 -8.84 0.95 -5.26
N PHE A 88 -8.34 -0.25 -5.55
CA PHE A 88 -7.03 -0.41 -6.19
C PHE A 88 -7.01 0.19 -7.59
N TYR A 89 -8.08 -0.01 -8.37
CA TYR A 89 -8.20 0.61 -9.69
C TYR A 89 -8.27 2.13 -9.60
N ASP A 90 -9.06 2.67 -8.66
CA ASP A 90 -9.20 4.11 -8.47
C ASP A 90 -7.86 4.77 -8.08
N LEU A 91 -7.05 4.06 -7.30
CA LEU A 91 -5.73 4.53 -6.83
C LEU A 91 -4.62 4.41 -7.88
N THR A 92 -4.60 3.31 -8.64
CA THR A 92 -3.45 2.98 -9.51
C THR A 92 -3.73 3.13 -11.00
N GLY A 93 -5.00 3.19 -11.39
CA GLY A 93 -5.45 3.07 -12.78
C GLY A 93 -5.28 1.66 -13.37
N ILE A 94 -4.93 0.67 -12.54
CA ILE A 94 -4.58 -0.69 -12.97
C ILE A 94 -5.61 -1.66 -12.40
N LEU A 95 -6.16 -2.52 -13.25
CA LEU A 95 -7.02 -3.60 -12.79
C LEU A 95 -6.14 -4.69 -12.17
N PRO A 96 -6.37 -5.10 -10.91
CA PRO A 96 -5.73 -6.29 -10.36
C PRO A 96 -6.11 -7.48 -11.23
N VAL A 97 -5.13 -8.10 -11.90
CA VAL A 97 -5.37 -9.31 -12.67
C VAL A 97 -5.47 -10.46 -11.67
N GLY A 98 -6.68 -10.97 -11.47
CA GLY A 98 -6.90 -12.12 -10.59
C GLY A 98 -6.18 -13.36 -11.14
N LYS A 99 -5.51 -14.09 -10.26
CA LYS A 99 -5.34 -15.53 -10.42
C LYS A 99 -6.27 -16.23 -9.44
#